data_AF-A0A6A5E826-F1
#
_entry.id   AF-A0A6A5E826-F1
#
_cell.length_a   1.000
_cell.length_b   1.000
_cell.length_c   1.000
_cell.angle_alpha   90.00
_cell.angle_beta   90.00
_cell.angle_gamma   90.00
#
_symmetry.space_group_name_H-M   'P 1'
#
loop_
_entity.id
_entity.type
_entity.pdbx_description
1 polymer ?
#
loop_
_entity_poly.entity_id
_entity_poly.type
_entity_poly.pdbx_seq_one_letter_code
_entity_poly.pdbx_strand_id
1 'polypeptide(L)'
;MSYWFSFLVKMKELVVFWVFMVALVFALIFIEETITKLFLAAVLVVGLAVYLSNYTIPVSWVEVKEGAPFVKLPSLTLVPSPSDFTVEWSRCAPEPMKVHEYQIDNNYPVRQNEFYSHRTNLEQHQLGIGDFSLTLRNPCFRDSGTYICTIHKNRNIYTQKVVQLEFKEGWWSWILRRAFRR
;
A
#
# COMPACT_ATOMS: atom_id res chain seq x y z
N MET A 1 9.11 75.79 34.65
CA MET A 1 9.31 74.36 35.02
C MET A 1 8.40 73.40 34.26
N SER A 2 7.15 73.76 33.95
CA SER A 2 6.17 72.89 33.26
C SER A 2 6.53 72.50 31.81
N TYR A 3 7.14 73.40 31.04
CA TYR A 3 7.49 73.16 29.63
C TYR A 3 8.56 72.07 29.45
N TRP A 4 9.56 72.03 30.32
CA TRP A 4 10.61 71.01 30.30
C TRP A 4 10.08 69.62 30.69
N PHE A 5 9.16 69.56 31.65
CA PHE A 5 8.53 68.31 32.05
C PHE A 5 7.62 67.75 30.93
N SER A 6 6.82 68.62 30.30
CA SER A 6 5.98 68.26 29.14
C SER A 6 6.81 67.79 27.93
N PHE A 7 7.96 68.43 27.69
CA PHE A 7 8.90 68.04 26.64
C PHE A 7 9.51 66.64 26.89
N LEU A 8 9.93 66.35 28.13
CA LEU A 8 10.47 65.05 28.51
C LEU A 8 9.43 63.93 28.41
N VAL A 9 8.17 64.19 28.75
CA VAL A 9 7.07 63.22 28.60
C VAL A 9 6.82 62.93 27.12
N LYS A 10 6.68 63.96 26.27
CA LYS A 10 6.55 63.77 24.80
C LYS A 10 7.73 63.01 24.20
N MET A 11 8.95 63.26 24.67
CA MET A 11 10.15 62.55 24.21
C MET A 11 10.10 61.07 24.60
N LYS A 12 9.66 60.72 25.81
CA LYS A 12 9.49 59.33 26.24
C LYS A 12 8.42 58.61 25.42
N GLU A 13 7.27 59.23 25.19
CA GLU A 13 6.20 58.66 24.36
C GLU A 13 6.66 58.40 22.91
N LEU A 14 7.44 59.32 22.33
CA LEU A 14 8.04 59.14 21.01
C LEU A 14 9.01 57.95 20.98
N VAL A 15 9.86 57.79 22.00
CA VAL A 15 10.79 56.65 22.09
C VAL A 15 10.03 55.33 22.21
N VAL A 16 9.00 55.27 23.06
CA VAL A 16 8.16 54.06 23.23
C VAL A 16 7.44 53.71 21.92
N PHE A 17 6.89 54.70 21.23
CA PHE A 17 6.25 54.52 19.93
C PHE A 17 7.22 53.95 18.88
N TRP A 18 8.44 54.47 18.80
CA TRP A 18 9.46 53.96 17.88
C TRP A 18 9.91 52.55 18.22
N VAL A 19 10.06 52.21 19.52
CA VAL A 19 10.39 50.84 19.95
C VAL A 19 9.29 49.86 19.55
N PHE A 20 8.01 50.24 19.72
CA PHE A 20 6.88 49.42 19.29
C PHE A 20 6.84 49.23 17.77
N MET A 21 7.05 50.29 16.99
CA MET A 21 7.08 50.21 15.53
C MET A 21 8.23 49.33 15.02
N VAL A 22 9.41 49.42 15.63
CA VAL A 22 10.55 48.55 15.32
C VAL A 22 10.22 47.10 15.67
N ALA A 23 9.64 46.83 16.84
CA ALA A 23 9.20 45.49 17.24
C ALA A 23 8.13 44.92 16.29
N LEU A 24 7.18 45.75 15.84
CA LEU A 24 6.15 45.37 14.86
C LEU A 24 6.78 44.98 13.52
N VAL A 25 7.73 45.77 13.02
CA VAL A 25 8.45 45.48 11.77
C VAL A 25 9.25 44.18 11.90
N PHE A 26 9.97 43.98 13.01
CA PHE A 26 10.67 42.71 13.27
C PHE A 26 9.71 41.52 13.36
N ALA A 27 8.56 41.68 14.01
CA ALA A 27 7.54 40.64 14.08
C ALA A 27 6.97 40.33 12.69
N LEU A 28 6.69 41.34 11.85
CA LEU A 28 6.21 41.15 10.47
C LEU A 28 7.24 40.42 9.59
N ILE A 29 8.52 40.80 9.68
CA ILE A 29 9.62 40.11 8.97
C ILE A 29 9.77 38.66 9.44
N PHE A 30 9.70 38.43 10.76
CA PHE A 30 9.80 37.09 11.34
C PHE A 30 8.60 36.21 10.96
N ILE A 31 7.40 36.79 10.84
CA ILE A 31 6.19 36.11 10.35
C ILE A 31 6.36 35.68 8.89
N GLU A 32 6.90 36.53 8.02
CA GLU A 32 7.15 36.18 6.61
C GLU A 32 8.18 35.05 6.45
N GLU A 33 9.27 35.08 7.23
CA GLU A 33 10.25 33.99 7.26
C GLU A 33 9.70 32.68 7.83
N THR A 34 8.83 32.75 8.84
CA THR A 34 8.22 31.54 9.41
C THR A 34 7.19 30.94 8.47
N ILE A 35 6.36 31.75 7.82
CA ILE A 35 5.40 31.30 6.80
C ILE A 35 6.13 30.65 5.62
N THR A 36 7.19 31.26 5.11
CA THR A 36 7.97 30.68 3.99
C THR A 36 8.64 29.35 4.38
N LYS A 37 9.21 29.24 5.57
CA LYS A 37 9.76 27.97 6.10
C LYS A 37 8.68 26.89 6.27
N LEU A 38 7.51 27.25 6.78
CA LEU A 38 6.37 26.33 6.91
C LEU A 38 5.85 25.87 5.54
N PHE A 39 5.75 26.78 4.57
CA PHE A 39 5.37 26.46 3.20
C PHE A 39 6.38 25.50 2.55
N LEU A 40 7.68 25.79 2.65
CA LEU A 40 8.73 24.90 2.15
C LEU A 40 8.67 23.52 2.81
N ALA A 41 8.48 23.45 4.13
CA ALA A 41 8.30 22.20 4.84
C ALA A 41 7.06 21.43 4.35
N ALA A 42 5.93 22.11 4.14
CA ALA A 42 4.72 21.49 3.60
C ALA A 42 4.95 20.94 2.18
N VAL A 43 5.63 21.68 1.30
CA VAL A 43 5.99 21.21 -0.04
C VAL A 43 6.89 19.97 0.03
N LEU A 44 7.87 19.94 0.93
CA LEU A 44 8.72 18.76 1.14
C LEU A 44 7.93 17.55 1.66
N VAL A 45 7.01 17.77 2.60
CA VAL A 45 6.15 16.71 3.15
C VAL A 45 5.21 16.16 2.07
N VAL A 46 4.58 17.03 1.28
CA VAL A 46 3.70 16.62 0.17
C VAL A 46 4.51 15.90 -0.90
N GLY A 47 5.67 16.44 -1.29
CA GLY A 47 6.58 15.80 -2.24
C GLY A 47 7.04 14.41 -1.78
N LEU A 48 7.40 14.28 -0.51
CA LEU A 48 7.74 12.99 0.09
C LEU A 48 6.54 12.03 0.11
N ALA A 49 5.35 12.49 0.46
CA ALA A 49 4.15 11.67 0.46
C ALA A 49 3.81 11.15 -0.95
N VAL A 50 3.92 12.00 -1.98
CA VAL A 50 3.74 11.61 -3.38
C VAL A 50 4.81 10.62 -3.81
N TYR A 51 6.07 10.87 -3.47
CA TYR A 51 7.19 9.99 -3.79
C TYR A 51 6.99 8.58 -3.19
N LEU A 52 6.62 8.50 -1.90
CA LEU A 52 6.33 7.24 -1.22
C LEU A 52 5.12 6.54 -1.84
N SER A 53 4.03 7.27 -2.12
CA SER A 53 2.83 6.70 -2.76
C SER A 53 3.12 6.08 -4.12
N ASN A 54 4.07 6.64 -4.88
CA ASN A 54 4.45 6.11 -6.21
C ASN A 54 5.35 4.87 -6.12
N TYR A 55 6.07 4.68 -5.01
CA TYR A 55 6.98 3.56 -4.81
C TYR A 55 6.34 2.36 -4.09
N THR A 56 5.22 2.57 -3.41
CA THR A 56 4.49 1.49 -2.73
C THR A 56 3.64 0.68 -3.70
N ILE A 57 3.86 -0.63 -3.76
CA ILE A 57 2.97 -1.57 -4.49
C ILE A 57 1.66 -1.69 -3.68
N PRO A 58 0.48 -1.47 -4.29
CA PRO A 58 -0.79 -1.60 -3.59
C PRO A 58 -1.03 -3.06 -3.16
N VAL A 59 -1.48 -3.25 -1.92
CA VAL A 59 -1.81 -4.56 -1.34
C VAL A 59 -3.32 -4.69 -1.22
N SER A 60 -3.89 -5.75 -1.80
CA SER A 60 -5.30 -6.10 -1.62
C SER A 60 -5.47 -7.05 -0.45
N TRP A 61 -6.34 -6.71 0.50
CA TRP A 61 -6.63 -7.53 1.67
C TRP A 61 -7.86 -8.40 1.41
N VAL A 62 -7.73 -9.70 1.61
CA VAL A 62 -8.80 -10.68 1.43
C VAL A 62 -8.94 -11.48 2.72
N GLU A 63 -10.10 -11.40 3.34
CA GLU A 63 -10.43 -12.24 4.50
C GLU A 63 -11.31 -13.41 4.07
N VAL A 64 -11.05 -14.58 4.65
CA VAL A 64 -11.87 -15.78 4.43
C VAL A 64 -12.14 -16.48 5.76
N LYS A 65 -13.39 -16.88 5.98
CA LYS A 65 -13.81 -17.59 7.20
C LYS A 65 -13.76 -19.10 7.01
N GLU A 66 -13.55 -19.82 8.10
CA GLU A 66 -13.67 -21.28 8.11
C GLU A 66 -15.03 -21.74 7.57
N GLY A 67 -15.00 -22.81 6.76
CA GLY A 67 -16.19 -23.34 6.08
C GLY A 67 -16.49 -22.70 4.72
N ALA A 68 -15.77 -21.65 4.31
CA ALA A 68 -15.91 -21.11 2.97
C ALA A 68 -15.49 -22.16 1.91
N PRO A 69 -16.29 -22.39 0.84
CA PRO A 69 -15.96 -23.39 -0.17
C PRO A 69 -14.80 -22.94 -1.08
N PHE A 70 -14.67 -21.63 -1.31
CA PHE A 70 -13.58 -21.03 -2.06
C PHE A 70 -13.37 -19.56 -1.68
N VAL A 71 -12.24 -19.00 -2.11
CA VAL A 71 -11.91 -17.57 -2.05
C VAL A 71 -11.30 -17.15 -3.38
N LYS A 72 -11.62 -15.95 -3.85
CA LYS A 72 -11.06 -15.37 -5.08
C LYS A 72 -10.02 -14.30 -4.71
N LEU A 73 -8.78 -14.50 -5.12
CA LEU A 73 -7.68 -13.53 -4.95
C LEU A 73 -7.68 -12.59 -6.15
N PRO A 74 -7.93 -11.28 -5.96
CA PRO A 74 -8.13 -10.36 -7.08
C PRO A 74 -6.80 -10.05 -7.78
N SER A 75 -6.80 -10.10 -9.11
CA SER A 75 -5.72 -9.57 -9.95
C SER A 75 -6.28 -9.03 -11.25
N LEU A 76 -6.81 -7.81 -11.19
CA LEU A 76 -7.29 -7.09 -12.37
C LEU A 76 -6.16 -6.27 -12.97
N THR A 77 -5.95 -6.44 -14.26
CA THR A 77 -4.94 -5.71 -15.03
C THR A 77 -5.58 -5.15 -16.29
N LEU A 78 -5.12 -3.96 -16.73
CA LEU A 78 -5.51 -3.42 -18.02
C LEU A 78 -5.08 -4.41 -19.12
N VAL A 79 -6.03 -4.80 -19.96
CA VAL A 79 -5.95 -5.87 -20.96
C VAL A 79 -4.53 -5.97 -21.55
N PRO A 80 -3.72 -6.97 -21.15
CA PRO A 80 -2.50 -7.24 -21.86
C PRO A 80 -2.90 -7.69 -23.27
N SER A 81 -2.26 -7.12 -24.28
CA SER A 81 -2.44 -7.49 -25.69
C SER A 81 -2.59 -9.01 -25.85
N PRO A 82 -3.43 -9.50 -26.79
CA PRO A 82 -3.75 -10.92 -26.94
C PRO A 82 -2.56 -11.84 -27.33
N SER A 83 -1.32 -11.34 -27.29
CA SER A 83 -0.09 -12.10 -27.56
C SER A 83 0.67 -12.45 -26.27
N ASP A 84 1.02 -13.73 -26.17
CA ASP A 84 1.98 -14.40 -25.28
C ASP A 84 2.14 -13.79 -23.87
N PHE A 85 1.14 -14.05 -23.02
CA PHE A 85 1.25 -13.82 -21.58
C PHE A 85 1.43 -15.12 -20.80
N THR A 86 2.13 -15.01 -19.66
CA THR A 86 2.23 -16.07 -18.66
C THR A 86 1.81 -15.50 -17.32
N VAL A 87 0.98 -16.23 -16.60
CA VAL A 87 0.47 -15.82 -15.28
C VAL A 87 1.08 -16.77 -14.25
N GLU A 88 1.84 -16.22 -13.32
CA GLU A 88 2.37 -16.96 -12.18
C GLU A 88 1.74 -16.40 -10.91
N TRP A 89 1.11 -17.28 -10.14
CA TRP A 89 0.78 -17.03 -8.75
C TRP A 89 1.81 -17.71 -7.85
N SER A 90 2.40 -16.94 -6.96
CA SER A 90 3.29 -17.42 -5.91
C SER A 90 2.83 -16.92 -4.55
N ARG A 91 3.28 -17.58 -3.48
CA ARG A 91 3.09 -17.15 -2.10
C ARG A 91 4.47 -16.97 -1.48
N CYS A 92 4.76 -15.80 -0.92
CA CYS A 92 6.07 -15.47 -0.37
C CYS A 92 6.21 -15.77 1.12
N ALA A 93 5.13 -15.68 1.88
CA ALA A 93 5.10 -15.93 3.32
C ALA A 93 3.89 -16.83 3.66
N PRO A 94 4.01 -17.75 4.64
CA PRO A 94 5.17 -17.96 5.52
C PRO A 94 6.38 -18.65 4.84
N GLU A 95 6.15 -19.41 3.77
CA GLU A 95 7.19 -20.06 2.97
C GLU A 95 6.98 -19.79 1.46
N PRO A 96 8.06 -19.51 0.69
CA PRO A 96 7.99 -19.36 -0.76
C PRO A 96 7.45 -20.61 -1.44
N MET A 97 6.32 -20.48 -2.14
CA MET A 97 5.69 -21.58 -2.88
C MET A 97 5.09 -21.09 -4.19
N LYS A 98 5.21 -21.90 -5.25
CA LYS A 98 4.48 -21.68 -6.50
C LYS A 98 3.06 -22.22 -6.36
N VAL A 99 2.08 -21.33 -6.50
CA VAL A 99 0.66 -21.60 -6.24
C VAL A 99 -0.03 -22.09 -7.51
N HIS A 100 0.19 -21.41 -8.64
CA HIS A 100 -0.41 -21.74 -9.92
C HIS A 100 0.39 -21.10 -11.06
N GLU A 101 0.47 -21.76 -12.22
CA GLU A 101 1.05 -21.17 -13.43
C GLU A 101 0.16 -21.47 -14.63
N TYR A 102 -0.06 -20.46 -15.47
CA TYR A 102 -0.79 -20.57 -16.72
C TYR A 102 0.00 -19.95 -17.86
N GLN A 103 0.12 -20.69 -18.97
CA GLN A 103 0.73 -20.25 -20.21
C GLN A 103 -0.18 -20.62 -21.39
N ILE A 104 -0.28 -19.75 -22.39
CA ILE A 104 -1.16 -19.94 -23.57
C ILE A 104 -0.77 -21.19 -24.37
N ASP A 105 0.53 -21.40 -24.62
CA ASP A 105 1.05 -22.52 -25.42
C ASP A 105 1.24 -23.80 -24.57
N ASN A 106 0.14 -24.27 -23.98
CA ASN A 106 0.10 -25.24 -22.88
C ASN A 106 0.53 -26.68 -23.25
N ASN A 107 1.74 -26.86 -23.77
CA ASN A 107 2.39 -28.14 -24.05
C ASN A 107 3.06 -28.77 -22.81
N TYR A 108 3.04 -28.08 -21.67
CA TYR A 108 3.71 -28.53 -20.45
C TYR A 108 2.73 -28.68 -19.28
N PRO A 109 2.96 -29.64 -18.36
CA PRO A 109 2.14 -29.77 -17.17
C PRO A 109 2.24 -28.50 -16.32
N VAL A 110 1.11 -28.08 -15.74
CA VAL A 110 1.01 -26.95 -14.80
C VAL A 110 2.06 -27.13 -13.69
N ARG A 111 3.04 -26.22 -13.61
CA ARG A 111 4.03 -26.24 -12.54
C ARG A 111 3.42 -25.61 -11.29
N GLN A 112 2.98 -26.46 -10.37
CA GLN A 112 2.39 -26.05 -9.09
C GLN A 112 2.97 -26.86 -7.94
N ASN A 113 2.99 -26.27 -6.74
CA ASN A 113 3.30 -27.02 -5.52
C ASN A 113 2.16 -28.02 -5.22
N GLU A 114 2.51 -29.22 -4.75
CA GLU A 114 1.56 -30.29 -4.43
C GLU A 114 0.46 -29.85 -3.44
N PHE A 115 0.79 -28.96 -2.49
CA PHE A 115 -0.15 -28.39 -1.52
C PHE A 115 -1.33 -27.64 -2.17
N TYR A 116 -1.14 -27.11 -3.38
CA TYR A 116 -2.16 -26.39 -4.14
C TYR A 116 -2.79 -27.21 -5.25
N SER A 117 -2.33 -28.46 -5.44
CA SER A 117 -2.85 -29.33 -6.49
C SER A 117 -4.36 -29.52 -6.36
N HIS A 118 -5.07 -29.34 -7.48
CA HIS A 118 -6.54 -29.41 -7.57
C HIS A 118 -7.33 -28.40 -6.71
N ARG A 119 -6.64 -27.49 -6.01
CA ARG A 119 -7.26 -26.45 -5.17
C ARG A 119 -7.29 -25.10 -5.87
N THR A 120 -6.46 -24.86 -6.88
CA THR A 120 -6.34 -23.58 -7.57
C THR A 120 -6.95 -23.62 -8.98
N ASN A 121 -7.56 -22.53 -9.41
CA ASN A 121 -8.12 -22.38 -10.74
C ASN A 121 -8.04 -20.93 -11.24
N LEU A 122 -7.66 -20.75 -12.50
CA LEU A 122 -7.78 -19.50 -13.25
C LEU A 122 -8.87 -19.65 -14.30
N GLU A 123 -9.77 -18.68 -14.40
CA GLU A 123 -10.85 -18.71 -15.39
C GLU A 123 -10.33 -18.29 -16.77
N GLN A 124 -10.05 -19.26 -17.63
CA GLN A 124 -9.40 -19.02 -18.94
C GLN A 124 -10.11 -17.95 -19.79
N HIS A 125 -11.45 -17.91 -19.77
CA HIS A 125 -12.24 -16.92 -20.51
C HIS A 125 -12.09 -15.49 -19.95
N GLN A 126 -11.73 -15.35 -18.66
CA GLN A 126 -11.48 -14.07 -17.99
C GLN A 126 -10.07 -13.52 -18.25
N LEU A 127 -9.11 -14.39 -18.56
CA LEU A 127 -7.73 -13.98 -18.84
C LEU A 127 -7.66 -13.06 -20.08
N GLY A 128 -8.49 -13.29 -21.09
CA GLY A 128 -8.56 -12.48 -22.31
C GLY A 128 -9.07 -11.06 -22.09
N ILE A 129 -9.82 -10.81 -21.01
CA ILE A 129 -10.33 -9.48 -20.62
C ILE A 129 -9.48 -8.82 -19.51
N GLY A 130 -8.36 -9.45 -19.12
CA GLY A 130 -7.44 -8.92 -18.12
C GLY A 130 -7.78 -9.24 -16.67
N ASP A 131 -8.68 -10.20 -16.41
CA ASP A 131 -8.92 -10.71 -15.05
C ASP A 131 -8.11 -11.99 -14.81
N PHE A 132 -7.06 -11.85 -14.00
CA PHE A 132 -6.08 -12.87 -13.63
C PHE A 132 -6.31 -13.40 -12.21
N SER A 133 -7.52 -13.21 -11.68
CA SER A 133 -7.85 -13.57 -10.31
C SER A 133 -7.82 -15.09 -10.09
N LEU A 134 -7.18 -15.52 -9.00
CA LEU A 134 -7.05 -16.93 -8.64
C LEU A 134 -8.20 -17.37 -7.75
N THR A 135 -8.86 -18.46 -8.11
CA THR A 135 -9.79 -19.14 -7.21
C THR A 135 -9.06 -20.21 -6.41
N LEU A 136 -9.07 -20.11 -5.08
CA LEU A 136 -8.55 -21.11 -4.16
C LEU A 136 -9.71 -21.84 -3.46
N ARG A 137 -9.79 -23.15 -3.62
CA ARG A 137 -10.82 -24.03 -3.07
C ARG A 137 -10.41 -24.61 -1.71
N ASN A 138 -11.40 -24.81 -0.86
CA ASN A 138 -11.25 -25.32 0.51
C ASN A 138 -10.11 -24.60 1.27
N PRO A 139 -10.18 -23.26 1.42
CA PRO A 139 -9.19 -22.51 2.16
C PRO A 139 -9.10 -22.98 3.62
N CYS A 140 -7.90 -22.96 4.18
CA CYS A 140 -7.59 -23.35 5.54
C CYS A 140 -6.56 -22.39 6.15
N PHE A 141 -6.29 -22.54 7.46
CA PHE A 141 -5.35 -21.68 8.17
C PHE A 141 -3.96 -21.61 7.54
N ARG A 142 -3.49 -22.72 6.93
CA ARG A 142 -2.17 -22.80 6.28
C ARG A 142 -2.11 -21.99 5.00
N ASP A 143 -3.24 -21.58 4.42
CA ASP A 143 -3.29 -20.77 3.21
C ASP A 143 -3.05 -19.29 3.50
N SER A 144 -3.14 -18.84 4.76
CA SER A 144 -2.86 -17.44 5.13
C SER A 144 -1.45 -17.03 4.70
N GLY A 145 -1.32 -15.83 4.15
CA GLY A 145 -0.02 -15.36 3.65
C GLY A 145 -0.11 -14.26 2.60
N THR A 146 1.06 -13.91 2.09
CA THR A 146 1.23 -12.90 1.03
C THR A 146 1.37 -13.60 -0.30
N TYR A 147 0.40 -13.39 -1.18
CA TYR A 147 0.36 -13.90 -2.54
C TYR A 147 0.79 -12.82 -3.53
N ILE A 148 1.51 -13.23 -4.57
CA ILE A 148 1.95 -12.36 -5.65
C ILE A 148 1.47 -12.97 -6.97
N CYS A 149 0.68 -12.20 -7.71
CA CYS A 149 0.40 -12.47 -9.11
C CYS A 149 1.44 -11.74 -9.95
N THR A 150 2.24 -12.48 -10.70
CA THR A 150 3.18 -11.93 -11.68
C THR A 150 2.68 -12.25 -13.08
N ILE A 151 2.45 -11.21 -13.87
CA ILE A 151 2.05 -11.35 -15.27
C ILE A 151 3.27 -11.04 -16.11
N HIS A 152 3.68 -12.00 -16.92
CA HIS A 152 4.77 -11.85 -17.87
C HIS A 152 4.19 -11.61 -19.27
N LYS A 153 4.82 -10.71 -20.03
CA LYS A 153 4.57 -10.49 -21.45
C LYS A 153 5.91 -10.59 -22.19
N ASN A 154 6.00 -11.45 -23.20
CA ASN A 154 7.26 -11.70 -23.94
C ASN A 154 8.44 -12.00 -22.99
N ARG A 155 8.22 -12.81 -21.95
CA ARG A 155 9.19 -13.17 -20.88
C ARG A 155 9.63 -12.05 -19.95
N ASN A 156 9.17 -10.82 -20.13
CA ASN A 156 9.41 -9.71 -19.21
C ASN A 156 8.25 -9.56 -18.22
N ILE A 157 8.54 -9.13 -16.99
CA ILE A 157 7.50 -8.81 -16.01
C ILE A 157 6.72 -7.60 -16.54
N TYR A 158 5.45 -7.81 -16.84
CA TYR A 158 4.53 -6.76 -17.26
C TYR A 158 3.94 -6.03 -16.05
N THR A 159 3.46 -6.79 -15.07
CA THR A 159 2.95 -6.23 -13.82
C THR A 159 2.96 -7.25 -12.69
N GLN A 160 2.91 -6.76 -11.46
CA GLN A 160 2.77 -7.55 -10.25
C GLN A 160 1.64 -7.00 -9.37
N LYS A 161 0.87 -7.91 -8.77
CA LYS A 161 -0.18 -7.58 -7.79
C LYS A 161 0.07 -8.37 -6.52
N VAL A 162 -0.01 -7.68 -5.38
CA VAL A 162 0.18 -8.29 -4.06
C VAL A 162 -1.17 -8.42 -3.37
N VAL A 163 -1.48 -9.63 -2.92
CA VAL A 163 -2.72 -9.96 -2.21
C VAL A 163 -2.38 -10.59 -0.87
N GLN A 164 -2.86 -9.99 0.20
CA GLN A 164 -2.74 -10.53 1.54
C GLN A 164 -4.00 -11.31 1.91
N LEU A 165 -3.87 -12.62 2.09
CA LEU A 165 -4.95 -13.51 2.46
C LEU A 165 -4.90 -13.81 3.97
N GLU A 166 -6.00 -13.52 4.66
CA GLU A 166 -6.17 -13.84 6.08
C GLU A 166 -7.29 -14.85 6.29
N PHE A 167 -6.96 -16.01 6.86
CA PHE A 167 -7.94 -17.01 7.26
C PHE A 167 -8.41 -16.78 8.70
N LYS A 168 -9.71 -16.54 8.88
CA LYS A 168 -10.38 -16.44 10.18
C LYS A 168 -10.89 -17.82 10.58
N GLU A 169 -10.12 -18.48 11.44
CA GLU A 169 -10.49 -19.76 12.04
C GLU A 169 -11.57 -19.62 13.11
N GLY A 170 -12.42 -20.63 13.23
CA GLY A 170 -13.39 -20.77 14.30
C GLY A 170 -12.71 -21.07 15.64
N TRP A 171 -13.38 -20.62 16.71
CA TRP A 171 -12.84 -20.72 18.07
C TRP A 171 -12.54 -22.15 18.51
N TRP A 172 -13.41 -23.12 18.18
CA TRP A 172 -13.19 -24.53 18.50
C TRP A 172 -11.98 -25.13 17.76
N SER A 173 -11.85 -24.83 16.47
CA SER A 173 -10.70 -25.27 15.66
C SER A 173 -9.38 -24.69 16.17
N TRP A 174 -9.39 -23.45 16.65
CA TRP A 174 -8.24 -22.84 17.32
C TRP A 174 -7.84 -23.57 18.61
N ILE A 175 -8.81 -23.91 19.47
CA ILE A 175 -8.53 -24.61 20.74
C ILE A 175 -7.87 -25.95 20.46
N LEU A 176 -8.46 -26.74 19.56
CA LEU A 176 -7.97 -28.07 19.23
C LEU A 176 -6.54 -27.99 18.68
N ARG A 177 -6.26 -27.08 17.75
CA ARG A 177 -4.89 -26.90 17.22
C ARG A 177 -3.86 -26.46 18.25
N ARG A 178 -4.25 -25.81 19.34
CA ARG A 178 -3.33 -25.46 20.44
C ARG A 178 -3.15 -26.60 21.42
N ALA A 179 -4.21 -27.34 21.73
CA ALA A 179 -4.17 -28.47 22.66
C ALA A 179 -3.27 -29.61 22.15
N PHE A 180 -3.27 -29.87 20.84
CA PHE A 180 -2.52 -30.97 20.21
C PHE A 180 -1.15 -30.57 19.64
N ARG A 181 -0.64 -29.37 19.95
CA ARG A 181 0.68 -28.90 19.51
C ARG A 181 1.79 -29.14 20.56
N ARG A 182 1.58 -30.11 21.46
CA ARG A 182 2.57 -30.64 22.41
C ARG A 182 2.99 -32.03 22.00
#